data_AF-A0A661BZG7-F1
#
_entry.id   AF-A0A661BZG7-F1
#
_cell.length_a   1.000
_cell.length_b   1.000
_cell.length_c   1.000
_cell.angle_alpha   90.00
_cell.angle_beta   90.00
_cell.angle_gamma   90.00
#
_symmetry.space_group_name_H-M   'P 1'
#
loop_
_entity.id
_entity.type
_entity.pdbx_description
1 polymer ?
#
loop_
_entity_poly.entity_id
_entity_poly.type
_entity_poly.pdbx_seq_one_letter_code
_entity_poly.pdbx_strand_id
1 'polypeptide(L)'
;MFELKPTAQHFREKTRAFMKGVSNSSLHAKYMVIDKQYVFIGSANIDPRSKNLNTEIGIMVNSKELAELTSALFDKTSSLENSYKILNNDANNTLSWLTKENGKETSYTTEPNTTFLKRLAALILGLLPLESLL
;
A
#
# COMPACT_ATOMS: atom_id res chain seq x y z
N MET A 1 -1.82 -5.92 6.99
CA MET A 1 -1.73 -5.17 5.72
C MET A 1 -2.06 -3.70 5.99
N PHE A 2 -1.48 -2.77 5.22
CA PHE A 2 -1.74 -1.33 5.36
C PHE A 2 -2.15 -0.74 4.00
N GLU A 3 -3.15 0.13 4.02
CA GLU A 3 -3.66 0.85 2.85
C GLU A 3 -3.50 2.36 3.07
N LEU A 4 -2.78 3.07 2.20
CA LEU A 4 -2.53 4.50 2.40
C LEU A 4 -3.79 5.33 2.18
N LYS A 5 -4.01 6.32 3.05
CA LYS A 5 -5.07 7.31 2.90
C LYS A 5 -4.77 8.22 1.71
N PRO A 6 -5.78 8.65 0.93
CA PRO A 6 -5.61 9.66 -0.10
C PRO A 6 -5.02 10.99 0.43
N THR A 7 -5.24 11.27 1.71
CA THR A 7 -4.83 12.50 2.39
C THR A 7 -3.50 12.38 3.13
N ALA A 8 -2.74 11.28 3.03
CA ALA A 8 -1.48 11.09 3.75
C ALA A 8 -0.54 12.30 3.59
N GLN A 9 -0.43 13.13 4.64
CA GLN A 9 0.10 14.50 4.53
C GLN A 9 1.63 14.56 4.55
N HIS A 10 2.30 13.54 5.10
CA HIS A 10 3.75 13.59 5.38
C HIS A 10 4.67 13.35 4.18
N PHE A 11 4.13 12.94 3.02
CA PHE A 11 4.93 12.78 1.81
C PHE A 11 5.10 14.09 1.00
N ARG A 12 4.42 15.17 1.43
CA ARG A 12 4.21 16.37 0.60
C ARG A 12 5.29 17.45 0.74
N GLU A 13 5.97 17.57 1.88
CA GLU A 13 6.83 18.76 2.11
C GLU A 13 8.18 18.71 1.39
N LYS A 14 8.87 17.56 1.32
CA LYS A 14 10.21 17.49 0.70
C LYS A 14 10.21 17.33 -0.82
N THR A 15 9.15 16.78 -1.41
CA THR A 15 9.12 16.40 -2.84
C THR A 15 8.43 17.43 -3.73
N ARG A 16 7.72 18.40 -3.14
CA ARG A 16 6.91 19.41 -3.85
C ARG A 16 7.73 20.39 -4.69
N ALA A 17 8.99 20.62 -4.33
CA ALA A 17 9.86 21.53 -5.08
C ALA A 17 10.22 21.01 -6.48
N PHE A 18 10.14 19.69 -6.72
CA PHE A 18 10.63 19.07 -7.95
C PHE A 18 9.54 18.54 -8.89
N MET A 19 8.30 18.34 -8.41
CA MET A 19 7.23 17.72 -9.20
C MET A 19 5.91 18.49 -9.12
N LYS A 20 5.79 19.58 -9.90
CA LYS A 20 4.50 20.21 -10.21
C LYS A 20 3.69 19.26 -11.11
N GLY A 21 2.55 18.76 -10.64
CA GLY A 21 1.51 18.16 -11.51
C GLY A 21 1.07 16.73 -11.22
N VAL A 22 1.60 16.04 -10.21
CA VAL A 22 1.16 14.67 -9.90
C VAL A 22 -0.03 14.68 -8.94
N SER A 23 -1.20 14.31 -9.47
CA SER A 23 -2.45 14.12 -8.74
C SER A 23 -2.44 12.79 -7.97
N ASN A 24 -2.84 12.83 -6.70
CA ASN A 24 -2.94 11.70 -5.76
C ASN A 24 -1.60 11.01 -5.41
N SER A 25 -1.53 10.41 -4.22
CA SER A 25 -0.32 9.77 -3.70
C SER A 25 0.15 8.61 -4.60
N SER A 26 0.98 8.87 -5.61
CA SER A 26 1.56 7.81 -6.43
C SER A 26 2.79 7.24 -5.70
N LEU A 27 2.57 6.27 -4.81
CA LEU A 27 3.67 5.47 -4.25
C LEU A 27 4.14 4.49 -5.33
N HIS A 28 5.11 4.92 -6.14
CA HIS A 28 5.61 4.12 -7.26
C HIS A 28 6.83 3.25 -6.90
N ALA A 29 7.42 3.49 -5.73
CA ALA A 29 8.56 2.72 -5.23
C ALA A 29 8.12 1.31 -4.80
N LYS A 30 8.78 0.29 -5.33
CA LYS A 30 8.62 -1.12 -4.94
C LYS A 30 9.94 -1.55 -4.33
N TYR A 31 9.91 -1.85 -3.05
CA TYR A 31 11.06 -2.33 -2.33
C TYR A 31 10.67 -3.45 -1.37
N MET A 32 11.64 -4.28 -1.02
CA MET A 32 11.49 -5.33 -0.04
C MET A 32 12.71 -5.30 0.87
N VAL A 33 12.47 -5.44 2.18
CA VAL A 33 13.52 -5.62 3.17
C VAL A 33 13.46 -7.06 3.68
N ILE A 34 14.59 -7.76 3.66
CA ILE A 34 14.71 -9.16 4.10
C ILE A 34 15.71 -9.22 5.27
N ASP A 35 15.28 -9.84 6.36
CA ASP A 35 16.08 -10.07 7.59
C ASP A 35 16.78 -8.82 8.16
N LYS A 36 16.23 -7.63 7.88
CA LYS A 36 16.84 -6.32 8.21
C LYS A 36 18.30 -6.19 7.72
N GLN A 37 18.64 -6.87 6.63
CA GLN A 37 20.00 -6.89 6.08
C GLN A 37 20.00 -6.61 4.58
N TYR A 38 19.06 -7.17 3.83
CA TYR A 38 19.00 -7.02 2.39
C TYR A 38 17.86 -6.09 2.01
N VAL A 39 18.12 -5.20 1.05
CA VAL A 39 17.11 -4.32 0.45
C VAL A 39 17.08 -4.59 -1.04
N PHE A 40 15.91 -4.98 -1.54
CA PHE A 40 15.62 -5.04 -2.95
C PHE A 40 14.85 -3.79 -3.35
N ILE A 41 15.21 -3.16 -4.46
CA ILE A 41 14.50 -2.01 -5.06
C ILE A 41 14.39 -2.27 -6.55
N GLY A 42 13.20 -2.13 -7.12
CA GLY A 42 13.03 -2.37 -8.56
C GLY A 42 11.66 -1.99 -9.12
N SER A 43 11.46 -2.33 -10.39
CA SER A 43 10.16 -2.23 -11.07
C SER A 43 9.29 -3.48 -10.92
N ALA A 44 9.86 -4.54 -10.34
CA ALA A 44 9.21 -5.85 -10.22
C ALA A 44 7.88 -5.76 -9.47
N ASN A 45 6.81 -6.21 -10.13
CA ASN A 45 5.55 -6.47 -9.45
C ASN A 45 5.59 -7.92 -8.96
N ILE A 46 5.16 -8.19 -7.74
CA ILE A 46 5.10 -9.57 -7.23
C ILE A 46 3.72 -10.15 -7.56
N ASP A 47 3.44 -10.30 -8.86
CA ASP A 47 2.23 -10.93 -9.36
C ASP A 47 2.57 -12.02 -10.41
N PRO A 48 1.78 -13.10 -10.55
CA PRO A 48 2.07 -14.19 -11.48
C PRO A 48 2.14 -13.74 -12.95
N ARG A 49 1.44 -12.66 -13.31
CA ARG A 49 1.31 -12.17 -14.69
C ARG A 49 2.54 -11.39 -15.13
N SER A 50 3.15 -10.59 -14.25
CA SER A 50 4.36 -9.83 -14.54
C SER A 50 5.55 -10.72 -14.89
N LYS A 51 5.66 -11.90 -14.25
CA LYS A 51 6.72 -12.89 -14.48
C LYS A 51 6.84 -13.34 -15.94
N ASN A 52 5.72 -13.38 -16.67
CA ASN A 52 5.68 -13.90 -18.04
C ASN A 52 5.71 -12.82 -19.11
N LEU A 53 5.50 -11.55 -18.76
CA LEU A 53 5.26 -10.47 -19.74
C LEU A 53 6.17 -9.26 -19.57
N ASN A 54 6.74 -9.02 -18.39
CA ASN A 54 7.52 -7.82 -18.11
C ASN A 54 9.01 -8.14 -18.00
N THR A 55 9.85 -7.33 -18.66
CA THR A 55 11.28 -7.26 -18.35
C THR A 55 11.44 -6.40 -17.10
N GLU A 56 11.66 -7.05 -15.96
CA GLU A 56 11.83 -6.37 -14.67
C GLU A 56 13.31 -6.05 -14.41
N ILE A 57 13.57 -4.90 -13.79
CA ILE A 57 14.93 -4.53 -13.36
C ILE A 57 14.85 -4.25 -11.86
N GLY A 58 15.82 -4.79 -11.12
CA GLY A 58 15.94 -4.57 -9.68
C GLY A 58 17.39 -4.66 -9.22
N ILE A 59 17.67 -4.01 -8.11
CA ILE A 59 18.97 -4.01 -7.45
C ILE A 59 18.77 -4.61 -6.06
N MET A 60 19.63 -5.56 -5.70
CA MET A 60 19.73 -6.10 -4.35
C MET A 60 20.96 -5.49 -3.66
N VAL A 61 20.75 -4.89 -2.50
CA VAL A 61 21.80 -4.27 -1.69
C VAL A 61 21.90 -5.02 -0.36
N ASN A 62 23.08 -5.54 -0.05
CA ASN A 62 23.39 -6.11 1.26
C ASN A 62 23.93 -5.00 2.17
N SER A 63 23.04 -4.38 2.94
CA SER A 63 23.39 -3.30 3.88
C SER A 63 22.34 -3.23 4.98
N LYS A 64 22.78 -3.56 6.20
CA LYS A 64 21.95 -3.44 7.40
C LYS A 64 21.47 -2.02 7.63
N GLU A 65 22.35 -1.04 7.42
CA GLU A 65 22.04 0.38 7.58
C GLU A 65 20.92 0.82 6.64
N LEU A 66 21.02 0.45 5.35
CA LEU A 66 19.98 0.76 4.37
C LEU A 66 18.67 0.03 4.69
N ALA A 67 18.74 -1.22 5.15
CA ALA A 67 17.58 -2.01 5.55
C ALA A 67 16.83 -1.39 6.74
N GLU A 68 17.56 -0.90 7.75
CA GLU A 68 16.98 -0.20 8.90
C GLU A 68 16.34 1.12 8.48
N LEU A 69 17.01 1.93 7.65
CA LEU A 69 16.46 3.18 7.13
C LEU A 69 15.19 2.95 6.32
N THR A 70 15.20 1.94 5.45
CA THR A 70 14.05 1.59 4.59
C THR A 70 12.88 1.08 5.42
N SER A 71 13.15 0.29 6.47
CA SER A 71 12.13 -0.18 7.41
C SER A 71 11.51 0.97 8.21
N ALA A 72 12.34 1.90 8.71
CA ALA A 72 11.86 3.08 9.42
C ALA A 72 11.02 4.00 8.53
N LEU A 73 11.39 4.12 7.24
CA LEU A 73 10.56 4.82 6.25
C LEU A 73 9.21 4.13 6.06
N PHE A 74 9.20 2.80 5.92
CA PHE A 74 7.95 2.04 5.87
C PHE A 74 7.07 2.34 7.08
N ASP A 75 7.58 2.16 8.30
CA ASP A 75 6.83 2.36 9.55
C ASP A 75 6.23 3.77 9.65
N LYS A 76 6.99 4.79 9.26
CA LYS A 76 6.52 6.17 9.23
C LYS A 76 5.39 6.38 8.20
N THR A 77 5.52 5.77 7.02
CA THR A 77 4.52 5.91 5.95
C THR A 77 3.26 5.09 6.23
N SER A 78 3.38 3.92 6.85
CA SER A 78 2.28 3.03 7.20
C SER A 78 1.72 3.30 8.59
N SER A 79 2.02 4.46 9.19
CA SER A 79 1.43 4.83 10.48
C SER A 79 -0.10 4.93 10.34
N LEU A 80 -0.83 4.74 11.44
CA LEU A 80 -2.31 4.83 11.45
C LEU A 80 -2.82 6.24 11.12
N GLU A 81 -1.96 7.25 11.24
CA GLU A 81 -2.28 8.62 10.81
C GLU A 81 -2.34 8.72 9.29
N ASN A 82 -1.49 7.98 8.58
CA ASN A 82 -1.35 8.00 7.13
C ASN A 82 -2.05 6.83 6.41
N SER A 83 -2.46 5.79 7.14
CA SER A 83 -2.99 4.55 6.54
C SER A 83 -4.14 3.94 7.33
N TYR A 84 -4.88 3.05 6.67
CA TYR A 84 -5.77 2.08 7.27
C TYR A 84 -5.03 0.76 7.45
N LYS A 85 -4.90 0.27 8.69
CA LYS A 85 -4.44 -1.08 8.99
C LYS A 85 -5.61 -2.05 8.82
N ILE A 86 -5.48 -2.97 7.88
CA ILE A 86 -6.49 -4.01 7.64
C ILE A 86 -6.26 -5.14 8.65
N LEU A 87 -7.30 -5.44 9.43
CA LEU A 87 -7.35 -6.53 10.38
C LEU A 87 -8.38 -7.56 9.89
N ASN A 88 -7.96 -8.82 9.81
CA ASN A 88 -8.86 -9.92 9.52
C ASN A 88 -9.38 -10.51 10.83
N ASN A 89 -10.69 -10.71 10.93
CA ASN A 89 -11.31 -11.46 12.01
C ASN A 89 -11.71 -12.84 11.49
N ASP A 90 -10.84 -13.82 11.71
CA ASP A 90 -11.01 -15.19 11.21
C ASP A 90 -12.26 -15.88 11.78
N ALA A 91 -12.75 -15.46 12.96
CA ALA A 91 -13.92 -16.08 13.59
C ALA A 91 -15.22 -15.80 12.83
N ASN A 92 -15.33 -14.61 12.22
CA ASN A 92 -16.53 -14.16 11.52
C ASN A 92 -16.27 -13.91 10.02
N ASN A 93 -15.06 -14.16 9.54
CA ASN A 93 -14.58 -13.84 8.20
C ASN A 93 -14.89 -12.38 7.78
N THR A 94 -14.69 -11.44 8.73
CA THR A 94 -14.92 -10.02 8.50
C THR A 94 -13.63 -9.22 8.51
N LEU A 95 -13.55 -8.22 7.64
CA LEU A 95 -12.46 -7.27 7.61
C LEU A 95 -12.81 -6.02 8.42
N SER A 96 -11.80 -5.45 9.08
CA SER A 96 -11.91 -4.14 9.70
C SER A 96 -10.71 -3.26 9.35
N TRP A 97 -10.97 -1.96 9.23
CA TRP A 97 -9.98 -0.94 8.90
C TRP A 97 -9.73 -0.09 10.14
N LEU A 98 -8.58 -0.30 10.77
CA LEU A 98 -8.12 0.48 11.91
C LEU A 98 -7.31 1.68 11.43
N THR A 99 -7.62 2.87 11.95
CA THR A 99 -6.96 4.12 11.58
C THR A 99 -6.94 5.06 12.78
N LYS A 100 -6.14 6.13 12.70
CA LYS A 100 -6.19 7.24 13.63
C LYS A 100 -6.73 8.48 12.92
N GLU A 101 -7.79 9.08 13.47
CA GLU A 101 -8.39 10.33 12.99
C GLU A 101 -8.46 11.33 14.15
N ASN A 102 -7.96 12.55 13.92
CA ASN A 102 -7.91 13.62 14.93
C ASN A 102 -7.31 13.17 16.28
N GLY A 103 -6.29 12.32 16.24
CA GLY A 103 -5.64 11.82 17.46
C GLY A 103 -6.28 10.57 18.07
N LYS A 104 -7.48 10.18 17.66
CA LYS A 104 -8.23 9.04 18.21
C LYS A 104 -8.20 7.84 17.27
N GLU A 105 -8.03 6.65 17.84
CA GLU A 105 -8.17 5.40 17.09
C GLU A 105 -9.64 5.15 16.74
N THR A 106 -9.89 4.90 15.46
CA THR A 106 -11.20 4.62 14.89
C THR A 106 -11.10 3.33 14.08
N SER A 107 -12.09 2.45 14.24
CA SER A 107 -12.20 1.22 13.47
C SER A 107 -13.48 1.25 12.64
N TYR A 108 -13.36 0.89 11.36
CA TYR A 108 -14.48 0.72 10.45
C TYR A 108 -14.66 -0.76 10.12
N THR A 109 -15.91 -1.24 10.12
CA THR A 109 -16.26 -2.59 9.63
C THR A 109 -16.67 -2.59 8.16
N THR A 110 -16.81 -1.40 7.57
CA THR A 110 -17.08 -1.18 6.16
C THR A 110 -15.96 -0.38 5.55
N GLU A 111 -15.60 -0.70 4.30
CA GLU A 111 -14.53 -0.01 3.58
C GLU A 111 -14.75 1.53 3.58
N PRO A 112 -13.81 2.31 4.12
CA PRO A 112 -13.93 3.76 4.24
C PRO A 112 -13.93 4.43 2.86
N ASN A 113 -14.60 5.58 2.73
CA ASN A 113 -14.77 6.33 1.47
C ASN A 113 -15.54 5.61 0.34
N THR A 114 -16.27 4.54 0.65
CA THR A 114 -17.13 3.83 -0.32
C THR A 114 -18.60 4.22 -0.22
N THR A 115 -19.29 4.21 -1.36
CA THR A 115 -20.74 4.40 -1.46
C THR A 115 -21.39 3.06 -1.80
N PHE A 116 -22.68 2.88 -1.47
CA PHE A 116 -23.43 1.65 -1.80
C PHE A 116 -23.30 1.25 -3.28
N LEU A 117 -23.44 2.21 -4.19
CA LEU A 117 -23.30 1.97 -5.64
C LEU A 117 -21.90 1.48 -6.04
N LYS A 118 -20.83 2.02 -5.42
CA LYS A 118 -19.45 1.56 -5.69
C LYS A 118 -19.26 0.12 -5.25
N ARG A 119 -19.84 -0.26 -4.12
CA ARG A 119 -19.78 -1.65 -3.61
C ARG A 119 -20.58 -2.61 -4.48
N LEU A 120 -21.77 -2.21 -4.92
CA LEU A 120 -22.57 -3.00 -5.86
C LEU A 120 -21.83 -3.19 -7.19
N ALA A 121 -21.22 -2.13 -7.72
CA ALA A 121 -20.41 -2.23 -8.93
C ALA A 121 -19.20 -3.15 -8.74
N ALA A 122 -18.51 -3.06 -7.60
CA ALA A 122 -17.39 -3.96 -7.27
C ALA A 122 -17.84 -5.44 -7.19
N LEU A 123 -19.01 -5.71 -6.62
CA LEU A 123 -19.58 -7.07 -6.59
C LEU A 123 -19.90 -7.60 -8.00
N ILE A 124 -20.51 -6.78 -8.85
CA ILE A 124 -20.82 -7.16 -10.23
C ILE A 124 -19.54 -7.41 -11.04
N LEU A 125 -18.53 -6.55 -10.89
CA LEU A 125 -17.24 -6.71 -11.56
C LEU A 125 -16.49 -7.95 -11.05
N GLY A 126 -16.59 -8.27 -9.76
CA GLY A 126 -16.01 -9.48 -9.17
C GLY A 126 -16.67 -10.78 -9.63
N LEU A 127 -17.91 -10.73 -10.15
CA LEU A 127 -18.60 -11.87 -10.76
C LEU A 127 -18.16 -12.14 -12.21
N LEU A 128 -17.50 -11.19 -12.86
CA LEU A 128 -16.98 -11.38 -14.21
C LEU A 128 -15.69 -12.21 -14.14
N PRO A 129 -15.45 -13.12 -15.11
CA PRO A 129 -14.24 -13.92 -15.18
C PRO A 129 -13.05 -13.07 -15.66
N LEU A 130 -12.60 -12.14 -14.81
CA LEU A 130 -11.42 -11.30 -15.03
C LEU A 130 -10.14 -11.95 -14.50
N GLU A 131 -10.25 -13.14 -13.90
CA GLU A 131 -9.12 -13.90 -13.33
C GLU A 131 -8.02 -14.17 -14.37
N SER A 132 -8.37 -14.27 -15.66
CA SER A 132 -7.38 -14.45 -16.74
C SER A 132 -6.59 -13.18 -17.09
N LEU A 133 -6.93 -12.02 -16.52
CA LEU A 133 -6.29 -10.72 -16.77
C LEU A 133 -5.45 -10.23 -15.59
N LEU A 134 -5.50 -10.91 -14.44
CA LEU A 134 -4.78 -10.59 -13.21
C LEU A 134 -3.43 -11.30 -13.14
#